data_AF-A0A2E7HSV5-F1
#
_entry.id   AF-A0A2E7HSV5-F1
#
_cell.length_a   1.000
_cell.length_b   1.000
_cell.length_c   1.000
_cell.angle_alpha   90.00
_cell.angle_beta   90.00
_cell.angle_gamma   90.00
#
_symmetry.space_group_name_H-M   'P 1'
#
loop_
_entity.id
_entity.type
_entity.pdbx_description
1 polymer ?
#
loop_
_entity_poly.entity_id
_entity_poly.type
_entity_poly.pdbx_seq_one_letter_code
_entity_poly.pdbx_strand_id
1 'polypeptide(L)'
;MIADDSFPFQYKAEQTTPKISMTQARLSTLAKPFLFPFLVPFLFTAVQATEVSPLLLQRCAPCHGPDLNGVGGVFPSLMTSELVKSGKMDGVIEFIVNGSPPDSKSLVKMPARGGHLYLTNSEIHEIASLVIELAKGYKEKKPSKMVSSVGYFKERYGPVVSTAIETSPLVSWPPAEDAPDRLKRLHQREKKLLAQAVQQGGEDYKGMGLEELTNLKTIDLSKPSDPIKGTSENSPKKERPLLAIDDQPATKYLNFDGAGSGLEIKVQNTIVNGVTITSANDAPERDPKSFVLSGSNDGNNFTQIGSGSIPVSRGRGKLKTMRFPNGKSFSIYRVVFPELVGDGKIPMQIAEFELLPKLEGSPVDDLSKEATKLLGQIDEVRQKVRYIISRAHLVPLGEDRRAGMVFDSETMSYSLGWTNDQSLKASGMPFAGAHGAAAVVKESYNLFRTNMRPGWAKAKEMIKKDPRRQPYKSFPRMGTLPKDWARFKGHYVHNGKAIFSYSVGEGRVLDMPGIVKQKG
;
A
#
# COMPACT_ATOMS: atom_id res chain seq x y z
N MET A 1 50.53 8.51 -34.84
CA MET A 1 49.62 9.54 -35.35
C MET A 1 48.32 9.38 -34.55
N ILE A 2 48.14 9.99 -33.36
CA ILE A 2 47.99 11.43 -33.03
C ILE A 2 46.90 12.02 -33.94
N ALA A 3 45.79 12.62 -33.52
CA ALA A 3 45.24 13.18 -32.26
C ALA A 3 43.69 13.17 -32.40
N ASP A 4 42.91 12.97 -31.33
CA ASP A 4 42.25 13.99 -30.48
C ASP A 4 41.18 14.83 -31.21
N ASP A 5 39.92 14.60 -30.85
CA ASP A 5 38.81 15.55 -31.06
C ASP A 5 37.87 15.45 -29.86
N SER A 6 38.34 16.04 -28.77
CA SER A 6 37.55 16.42 -27.61
C SER A 6 37.12 17.88 -27.79
N PHE A 7 35.81 18.13 -27.86
CA PHE A 7 35.27 19.47 -27.66
C PHE A 7 34.18 19.49 -26.56
N PRO A 8 34.10 20.56 -25.77
CA PRO A 8 33.73 20.49 -24.36
C PRO A 8 32.36 21.12 -24.08
N PHE A 9 31.68 20.63 -23.03
CA PHE A 9 30.65 21.41 -22.35
C PHE A 9 31.13 21.71 -20.92
N GLN A 10 31.77 22.87 -20.75
CA GLN A 10 31.99 23.48 -19.44
C GLN A 10 30.72 24.24 -19.03
N TYR A 11 30.11 23.82 -17.92
CA TYR A 11 29.15 24.65 -17.18
C TYR A 11 29.95 25.74 -16.43
N LYS A 12 29.93 26.98 -16.95
CA LYS A 12 30.26 28.16 -16.15
C LYS A 12 29.01 28.60 -15.40
N ALA A 13 29.07 28.53 -14.07
CA ALA A 13 28.09 29.13 -13.18
C ALA A 13 28.36 30.64 -13.11
N GLU A 14 27.52 31.44 -13.77
CA GLU A 14 27.51 32.89 -13.59
C GLU A 14 26.44 33.25 -12.54
N GLN A 15 26.91 33.51 -11.32
CA GLN A 15 26.12 34.16 -10.28
C GLN A 15 25.92 35.63 -10.66
N THR A 16 24.71 35.98 -11.08
CA THR A 16 24.29 37.37 -11.20
C THR A 16 23.23 37.69 -10.15
N THR A 17 23.68 38.25 -9.03
CA THR A 17 22.82 38.94 -8.05
C THR A 17 22.52 40.35 -8.56
N PRO A 18 21.25 40.77 -8.72
CA PRO A 18 20.95 42.18 -8.96
C PRO A 18 20.99 42.97 -7.64
N LYS A 19 21.94 43.92 -7.57
CA LYS A 19 21.95 45.01 -6.60
C LYS A 19 20.81 45.98 -6.93
N ILE A 20 19.86 46.16 -6.02
CA ILE A 20 18.88 47.24 -6.10
C ILE A 20 19.49 48.48 -5.43
N SER A 21 19.82 49.48 -6.25
CA SER A 21 20.23 50.81 -5.85
C SER A 21 19.00 51.65 -5.52
N MET A 22 19.01 52.29 -4.35
CA MET A 22 18.02 53.31 -3.99
C MET A 22 18.31 54.60 -4.76
N THR A 23 17.37 55.04 -5.58
CA THR A 23 17.30 56.42 -6.06
C THR A 23 15.97 57.03 -5.63
N GLN A 24 16.07 58.03 -4.75
CA GLN A 24 14.99 58.95 -4.42
C GLN A 24 14.61 59.76 -5.67
N ALA A 25 13.32 59.79 -6.00
CA ALA A 25 12.75 60.81 -6.85
C ALA A 25 11.54 61.42 -6.14
N ARG A 26 11.68 62.70 -5.75
CA ARG A 26 10.57 63.60 -5.38
C ARG A 26 9.95 64.17 -6.64
N LEU A 27 8.61 64.23 -6.64
CA LEU A 27 7.70 65.20 -7.29
C LEU A 27 6.29 64.56 -7.12
N SER A 28 5.18 65.22 -6.90
CA SER A 28 4.80 66.55 -6.44
C SER A 28 3.27 66.48 -6.30
N THR A 29 2.73 67.19 -5.32
CA THR A 29 1.31 67.32 -4.98
C THR A 29 0.39 67.71 -6.16
N LEU A 30 -0.82 67.13 -6.22
CA LEU A 30 -2.09 67.87 -6.26
C LEU A 30 -3.34 66.96 -6.21
N ALA A 31 -4.21 67.28 -5.25
CA ALA A 31 -5.68 67.29 -5.30
C ALA A 31 -6.56 66.05 -4.94
N LYS A 32 -7.21 66.24 -3.76
CA LYS A 32 -8.58 65.87 -3.29
C LYS A 32 -8.77 64.59 -2.45
N PRO A 33 -9.37 64.72 -1.24
CA PRO A 33 -9.59 63.59 -0.34
C PRO A 33 -10.90 62.89 -0.68
N PHE A 34 -10.83 61.59 -0.97
CA PHE A 34 -11.96 60.69 -0.79
C PHE A 34 -11.80 60.02 0.57
N LEU A 35 -12.77 60.28 1.47
CA LEU A 35 -12.94 59.58 2.73
C LEU A 35 -13.10 58.08 2.44
N PHE A 36 -12.04 57.31 2.66
CA PHE A 36 -12.16 55.87 2.83
C PHE A 36 -12.86 55.60 4.17
N PRO A 37 -13.93 54.79 4.22
CA PRO A 37 -14.38 54.28 5.50
C PRO A 37 -13.24 53.43 6.05
N PHE A 38 -12.85 53.68 7.29
CA PHE A 38 -11.96 52.82 8.04
C PHE A 38 -12.40 51.37 7.84
N LEU A 39 -11.49 50.55 7.31
CA LEU A 39 -11.55 49.10 7.44
C LEU A 39 -11.64 48.82 8.94
N VAL A 40 -12.86 48.58 9.41
CA VAL A 40 -13.10 47.91 10.68
C VAL A 40 -12.30 46.61 10.58
N PRO A 41 -11.34 46.35 11.48
CA PRO A 41 -10.72 45.05 11.51
C PRO A 41 -11.87 44.08 11.76
N PHE A 42 -12.06 43.12 10.86
CA PHE A 42 -12.95 42.01 11.12
C PHE A 42 -12.48 41.40 12.44
N LEU A 43 -13.22 41.72 13.51
CA LEU A 43 -13.16 41.01 14.76
C LEU A 43 -13.49 39.57 14.38
N PHE A 44 -12.44 38.76 14.22
CA PHE A 44 -12.56 37.34 14.43
C PHE A 44 -13.23 37.20 15.79
N THR A 45 -14.50 36.80 15.79
CA THR A 45 -15.15 36.30 16.99
C THR A 45 -14.26 35.17 17.45
N ALA A 46 -13.50 35.44 18.52
CA ALA A 46 -12.65 34.49 19.18
C ALA A 46 -13.54 33.34 19.68
N VAL A 47 -13.67 32.31 18.86
CA VAL A 47 -13.97 30.98 19.36
C VAL A 47 -12.71 30.62 20.12
N GLN A 48 -12.79 30.55 21.46
CA GLN A 48 -11.76 29.92 22.27
C GLN A 48 -11.69 28.43 21.88
N ALA A 49 -10.97 28.17 20.79
CA ALA A 49 -10.31 26.90 20.59
C ALA A 49 -9.10 26.94 21.53
N THR A 50 -8.95 25.91 22.38
CA THR A 50 -7.64 25.57 22.91
C THR A 50 -6.66 25.56 21.73
N GLU A 51 -5.74 26.52 21.67
CA GLU A 51 -4.82 26.64 20.53
C GLU A 51 -4.07 25.31 20.39
N VAL A 52 -4.28 24.62 19.27
CA VAL A 52 -3.58 23.37 18.99
C VAL A 52 -2.09 23.70 18.90
N SER A 53 -1.28 23.02 19.73
CA SER A 53 0.15 23.26 19.84
C SER A 53 0.83 23.29 18.45
N PRO A 54 1.82 24.18 18.23
CA PRO A 54 2.63 24.18 17.01
C PRO A 54 3.22 22.81 16.67
N LEU A 55 3.59 22.01 17.69
CA LEU A 55 4.09 20.66 17.50
C LEU A 55 3.03 19.76 16.85
N LEU A 56 1.78 19.81 17.33
CA LEU A 56 0.67 19.05 16.76
C LEU A 56 0.27 19.55 15.36
N LEU A 57 0.30 20.86 15.14
CA LEU A 57 0.04 21.45 13.82
C LEU A 57 1.08 21.03 12.78
N GLN A 58 2.35 20.90 13.17
CA GLN A 58 3.40 20.51 12.25
C GLN A 58 3.48 18.99 12.04
N ARG A 59 3.24 18.19 13.10
CA ARG A 59 3.46 16.73 13.08
C ARG A 59 2.21 15.92 12.79
N CYS A 60 1.06 16.34 13.31
CA CYS A 60 -0.18 15.55 13.30
C CYS A 60 -1.23 16.10 12.32
N ALA A 61 -1.37 17.43 12.23
CA ALA A 61 -2.41 18.06 11.43
C ALA A 61 -2.38 17.76 9.92
N PRO A 62 -1.24 17.48 9.26
CA PRO A 62 -1.27 17.10 7.86
C PRO A 62 -2.13 15.85 7.57
N CYS A 63 -2.13 14.88 8.48
CA CYS A 63 -2.98 13.69 8.40
C CYS A 63 -4.32 13.89 9.12
N HIS A 64 -4.32 14.48 10.31
CA HIS A 64 -5.50 14.48 11.18
C HIS A 64 -6.32 15.77 11.12
N GLY A 65 -5.94 16.73 10.26
CA GLY A 65 -6.55 18.05 10.22
C GLY A 65 -6.01 18.99 11.32
N PRO A 66 -6.14 20.31 11.16
CA PRO A 66 -5.62 21.32 12.08
C PRO A 66 -6.33 21.30 13.44
N ASP A 67 -7.53 20.75 13.51
CA ASP A 67 -8.31 20.49 14.72
C ASP A 67 -8.19 19.03 15.20
N LEU A 68 -7.34 18.23 14.53
CA LEU A 68 -7.07 16.82 14.83
C LEU A 68 -8.31 15.90 14.77
N ASN A 69 -9.39 16.36 14.15
CA ASN A 69 -10.66 15.65 14.06
C ASN A 69 -10.81 14.77 12.80
N GLY A 70 -9.69 14.46 12.15
CA GLY A 70 -9.63 13.64 10.95
C GLY A 70 -9.97 14.42 9.68
N VAL A 71 -9.78 13.76 8.52
CA VAL A 71 -10.04 14.35 7.21
C VAL A 71 -10.85 13.39 6.37
N GLY A 72 -12.12 13.74 6.15
CA GLY A 72 -13.00 13.04 5.22
C GLY A 72 -13.21 11.56 5.52
N GLY A 73 -12.90 11.13 6.75
CA GLY A 73 -12.77 9.75 7.22
C GLY A 73 -11.93 8.81 6.36
N VAL A 74 -10.99 9.38 5.61
CA VAL A 74 -9.82 8.67 5.08
C VAL A 74 -8.74 8.62 6.16
N PHE A 75 -8.47 9.78 6.77
CA PHE A 75 -7.59 9.89 7.91
C PHE A 75 -8.43 9.99 9.19
N PRO A 76 -8.17 9.15 10.21
CA PRO A 76 -9.01 9.04 11.38
C PRO A 76 -8.89 10.28 12.29
N SER A 77 -9.92 10.52 13.10
CA SER A 77 -9.91 11.55 14.15
C SER A 77 -9.08 11.07 15.34
N LEU A 78 -8.15 11.91 15.81
CA LEU A 78 -7.49 11.69 17.10
C LEU A 78 -8.43 12.01 18.26
N MET A 79 -9.32 12.99 18.06
CA MET A 79 -10.23 13.48 19.08
C MET A 79 -11.34 12.48 19.44
N THR A 80 -11.70 11.57 18.53
CA THR A 80 -12.66 10.48 18.78
C THR A 80 -12.01 9.11 18.93
N SER A 81 -10.68 9.01 18.89
CA SER A 81 -9.94 7.75 19.02
C SER A 81 -10.13 7.12 20.40
N GLU A 82 -10.53 5.85 20.46
CA GLU A 82 -10.66 5.11 21.72
C GLU A 82 -9.33 4.99 22.47
N LEU A 83 -8.23 4.75 21.73
CA LEU A 83 -6.89 4.67 22.31
C LEU A 83 -6.50 5.99 22.99
N VAL A 84 -6.70 7.12 22.31
CA VAL A 84 -6.39 8.44 22.86
C VAL A 84 -7.31 8.76 24.05
N LYS A 85 -8.62 8.52 23.90
CA LYS A 85 -9.61 8.77 24.97
C LYS A 85 -9.40 7.91 26.20
N SER A 86 -8.77 6.74 26.06
CA SER A 86 -8.41 5.91 27.21
C SER A 86 -7.47 6.61 28.19
N GLY A 87 -6.72 7.62 27.72
CA GLY A 87 -5.74 8.35 28.50
C GLY A 87 -4.50 7.52 28.89
N LYS A 88 -4.35 6.30 28.36
CA LYS A 88 -3.21 5.42 28.61
C LYS A 88 -2.00 5.90 27.82
N MET A 89 -1.13 6.66 28.48
CA MET A 89 0.07 7.26 27.89
C MET A 89 0.92 6.26 27.12
N ASP A 90 1.29 5.13 27.75
CA ASP A 90 2.17 4.12 27.15
C ASP A 90 1.59 3.55 25.85
N GLY A 91 0.28 3.30 25.81
CA GLY A 91 -0.39 2.79 24.61
C GLY A 91 -0.41 3.81 23.46
N VAL A 92 -0.59 5.11 23.77
CA VAL A 92 -0.51 6.17 22.75
C VAL A 92 0.92 6.31 22.23
N ILE A 93 1.92 6.25 23.11
CA ILE A 93 3.34 6.31 22.74
C ILE A 93 3.73 5.12 21.88
N GLU A 94 3.40 3.90 22.29
CA GLU A 94 3.68 2.68 21.55
C GLU A 94 3.09 2.74 20.13
N PHE A 95 1.85 3.23 20.01
CA PHE A 95 1.19 3.42 18.72
C PHE A 95 1.88 4.50 17.87
N ILE A 96 2.32 5.61 18.45
CA ILE A 96 3.10 6.64 17.71
C ILE A 96 4.43 6.05 17.23
N VAL A 97 5.14 5.31 18.09
CA VAL A 97 6.46 4.73 17.77
C VAL A 97 6.33 3.71 16.64
N ASN A 98 5.42 2.75 16.76
CA ASN A 98 5.32 1.60 15.86
C ASN A 98 4.43 1.87 14.64
N GLY A 99 3.50 2.83 14.74
CA GLY A 99 2.48 3.06 13.73
C GLY A 99 1.27 2.14 13.89
N SER A 100 0.43 2.12 12.86
CA SER A 100 -0.74 1.24 12.80
C SER A 100 -0.32 -0.23 12.71
N PRO A 101 -0.91 -1.12 13.52
CA PRO A 101 -0.67 -2.55 13.40
C PRO A 101 -1.26 -3.10 12.08
N PRO A 102 -0.81 -4.28 11.61
CA PRO A 102 -1.29 -4.87 10.35
C PRO A 102 -2.82 -5.00 10.27
N ASP A 103 -3.46 -5.35 11.40
CA ASP A 103 -4.90 -5.55 11.55
C ASP A 103 -5.72 -4.26 11.76
N SER A 104 -5.06 -3.09 11.74
CA SER A 104 -5.73 -1.79 11.87
C SER A 104 -6.89 -1.66 10.88
N LYS A 105 -8.03 -1.10 11.28
CA LYS A 105 -9.19 -0.94 10.38
C LYS A 105 -9.17 0.37 9.58
N SER A 106 -8.13 1.19 9.75
CA SER A 106 -8.00 2.48 9.06
C SER A 106 -7.68 2.31 7.58
N LEU A 107 -8.38 3.07 6.73
CA LEU A 107 -8.17 3.08 5.27
C LEU A 107 -6.74 3.51 4.88
N VAL A 108 -6.13 4.41 5.67
CA VAL A 108 -4.71 4.76 5.57
C VAL A 108 -4.04 4.38 6.88
N LYS A 109 -3.00 3.55 6.79
CA LYS A 109 -2.21 3.09 7.94
C LYS A 109 -1.22 4.20 8.34
N MET A 110 -1.15 4.50 9.63
CA MET A 110 -0.16 5.44 10.17
C MET A 110 1.21 4.76 10.15
N PRO A 111 2.24 5.32 9.49
CA PRO A 111 3.59 4.79 9.58
C PRO A 111 4.19 4.99 10.97
N ALA A 112 5.25 4.24 11.28
CA ALA A 112 6.06 4.44 12.48
C ALA A 112 6.48 5.92 12.61
N ARG A 113 6.36 6.47 13.82
CA ARG A 113 6.58 7.89 14.14
C ARG A 113 5.79 8.85 13.27
N GLY A 114 4.62 8.44 12.77
CA GLY A 114 3.80 9.24 11.86
C GLY A 114 4.52 9.66 10.57
N GLY A 115 5.61 8.96 10.20
CA GLY A 115 6.41 9.27 9.00
C GLY A 115 7.54 10.26 9.25
N HIS A 116 7.64 10.82 10.46
CA HIS A 116 8.72 11.72 10.86
C HIS A 116 9.86 10.91 11.49
N LEU A 117 10.80 10.46 10.66
CA LEU A 117 11.91 9.59 11.10
C LEU A 117 12.74 10.18 12.26
N TYR A 118 12.75 11.51 12.38
CA TYR A 118 13.53 12.27 13.36
C TYR A 118 12.75 12.67 14.62
N LEU A 119 11.50 12.24 14.80
CA LEU A 119 10.78 12.47 16.06
C LEU A 119 11.54 11.84 17.23
N THR A 120 11.93 12.67 18.18
CA THR A 120 12.61 12.25 19.40
C THR A 120 11.62 11.62 20.38
N ASN A 121 12.12 10.79 21.31
CA ASN A 121 11.26 10.21 22.35
C ASN A 121 10.57 11.30 23.19
N SER A 122 11.25 12.43 23.46
CA SER A 122 10.67 13.56 24.19
C SER A 122 9.49 14.18 23.45
N GLU A 123 9.64 14.44 22.14
CA GLU A 123 8.54 14.97 21.33
C GLU A 123 7.37 13.99 21.23
N ILE A 124 7.64 12.68 21.17
CA ILE A 124 6.58 11.65 21.16
C ILE A 124 5.78 11.68 22.48
N HIS A 125 6.47 11.77 23.62
CA HIS A 125 5.82 11.93 24.93
C HIS A 125 4.97 13.20 24.99
N GLU A 126 5.49 14.33 24.49
CA GLU A 126 4.77 15.60 24.46
C GLU A 126 3.53 15.52 23.56
N ILE A 127 3.66 14.96 22.35
CA ILE A 127 2.54 14.74 21.42
C ILE A 127 1.46 13.89 22.09
N ALA A 128 1.84 12.77 22.71
CA ALA A 128 0.91 11.88 23.38
C ALA A 128 0.13 12.61 24.49
N SER A 129 0.83 13.40 25.31
CA SER A 129 0.21 14.20 26.36
C SER A 129 -0.80 15.20 25.82
N LEU A 130 -0.39 16.01 24.84
CA LEU A 130 -1.24 17.07 24.28
C LEU A 130 -2.49 16.49 23.59
N VAL A 131 -2.34 15.39 22.84
CA VAL A 131 -3.46 14.76 22.13
C VAL A 131 -4.45 14.12 23.10
N ILE A 132 -3.98 13.48 24.17
CA ILE A 132 -4.83 12.95 25.25
C ILE A 132 -5.62 14.07 25.93
N GLU A 133 -4.96 15.19 26.24
CA GLU A 133 -5.59 16.35 26.89
C GLU A 133 -6.70 16.94 26.02
N LEU A 134 -6.42 17.18 24.74
CA LEU A 134 -7.40 17.70 23.79
C LEU A 134 -8.61 16.76 23.62
N ALA A 135 -8.38 15.44 23.58
CA ALA A 135 -9.45 14.46 23.40
C ALA A 135 -10.37 14.33 24.61
N LYS A 136 -9.87 14.52 25.85
CA LYS A 136 -10.69 14.46 27.08
C LYS A 136 -11.83 15.48 27.09
N GLY A 137 -11.58 16.68 26.57
CA GLY A 137 -12.55 17.78 26.50
C GLY A 137 -13.43 17.75 25.25
N TYR A 138 -13.16 16.86 24.30
CA TYR A 138 -13.79 16.91 22.99
C TYR A 138 -15.22 16.37 22.99
N LYS A 139 -16.17 17.21 22.58
CA LYS A 139 -17.56 16.83 22.29
C LYS A 139 -17.78 16.73 20.78
N GLU A 140 -18.10 15.54 20.32
CA GLU A 140 -18.34 15.28 18.89
C GLU A 140 -19.56 16.06 18.38
N LYS A 141 -19.34 16.92 17.39
CA LYS A 141 -20.42 17.62 16.69
C LYS A 141 -21.03 16.67 15.66
N LYS A 142 -22.29 16.27 15.86
CA LYS A 142 -23.03 15.46 14.88
C LYS A 142 -23.27 16.27 13.59
N PRO A 143 -23.18 15.65 12.40
CA PRO A 143 -23.52 16.31 11.15
C PRO A 143 -24.98 16.80 11.16
N SER A 144 -25.24 17.99 10.59
CA SER A 144 -26.58 18.57 10.52
C SER A 144 -27.53 17.65 9.74
N LYS A 145 -28.77 17.51 10.22
CA LYS A 145 -29.86 16.83 9.50
C LYS A 145 -30.42 17.64 8.33
N MET A 146 -30.06 18.92 8.19
CA MET A 146 -30.58 19.81 7.14
C MET A 146 -29.57 20.00 6.00
N VAL A 147 -30.06 19.89 4.76
CA VAL A 147 -29.32 20.19 3.53
C VAL A 147 -29.11 21.71 3.44
N SER A 148 -27.87 22.16 3.53
CA SER A 148 -27.51 23.58 3.37
C SER A 148 -27.27 23.93 1.89
N SER A 149 -27.81 25.05 1.42
CA SER A 149 -27.50 25.66 0.12
C SER A 149 -26.12 26.34 0.09
N VAL A 150 -25.51 26.53 1.26
CA VAL A 150 -24.15 27.05 1.43
C VAL A 150 -23.21 25.86 1.64
N GLY A 151 -22.24 25.68 0.75
CA GLY A 151 -21.33 24.52 0.73
C GLY A 151 -20.69 24.26 2.11
N TYR A 152 -20.78 23.01 2.56
CA TYR A 152 -20.53 22.55 3.94
C TYR A 152 -19.06 22.58 4.39
N PHE A 153 -18.16 23.28 3.69
CA PHE A 153 -16.72 23.24 3.96
C PHE A 153 -16.23 24.03 5.17
N LYS A 154 -17.13 24.53 6.04
CA LYS A 154 -16.68 25.07 7.33
C LYS A 154 -16.30 23.98 8.35
N GLU A 155 -16.74 22.73 8.21
CA GLU A 155 -16.52 21.67 9.23
C GLU A 155 -16.02 20.29 8.69
N ARG A 156 -15.29 20.24 7.55
CA ARG A 156 -14.46 19.08 7.09
C ARG A 156 -15.10 17.68 6.93
N TYR A 157 -16.42 17.56 6.90
CA TYR A 157 -17.07 16.32 6.49
C TYR A 157 -17.23 16.28 4.95
N GLY A 158 -16.25 15.70 4.24
CA GLY A 158 -16.24 15.60 2.76
C GLY A 158 -15.09 14.72 2.25
N PRO A 159 -15.11 14.21 1.00
CA PRO A 159 -14.00 13.43 0.45
C PRO A 159 -12.66 14.16 0.56
N VAL A 160 -11.57 13.38 0.71
CA VAL A 160 -10.22 13.96 0.67
C VAL A 160 -9.92 14.39 -0.75
N VAL A 161 -9.73 15.69 -0.95
CA VAL A 161 -9.34 16.26 -2.24
C VAL A 161 -7.83 16.31 -2.30
N SER A 162 -7.24 15.56 -3.23
CA SER A 162 -5.82 15.63 -3.53
C SER A 162 -5.59 16.28 -4.88
N THR A 163 -4.52 17.05 -4.99
CA THR A 163 -3.98 17.56 -6.27
C THR A 163 -3.37 16.45 -7.13
N ALA A 164 -3.13 15.28 -6.55
CA ALA A 164 -2.67 14.09 -7.27
C ALA A 164 -2.92 12.84 -6.42
N ILE A 165 -3.57 11.83 -6.99
CA ILE A 165 -3.39 10.44 -6.53
C ILE A 165 -2.62 9.70 -7.62
N GLU A 166 -1.47 9.16 -7.25
CA GLU A 166 -0.69 8.30 -8.12
C GLU A 166 -1.17 6.86 -7.96
N THR A 167 -1.30 6.16 -9.08
CA THR A 167 -1.38 4.70 -9.03
C THR A 167 0.01 4.12 -9.23
N SER A 168 0.32 3.01 -8.55
CA SER A 168 1.43 2.16 -8.98
C SER A 168 1.36 1.92 -10.50
N PRO A 169 2.52 1.88 -11.18
CA PRO A 169 2.55 1.59 -12.60
C PRO A 169 1.85 0.26 -12.82
N LEU A 170 0.70 0.30 -13.46
CA LEU A 170 0.02 -0.91 -13.87
C LEU A 170 0.46 -1.23 -15.28
N VAL A 171 0.59 -2.52 -15.48
CA VAL A 171 0.82 -3.11 -16.77
C VAL A 171 -0.53 -3.19 -17.49
N SER A 172 -0.65 -2.58 -18.67
CA SER A 172 -1.81 -2.85 -19.56
C SER A 172 -1.63 -4.23 -20.20
N TRP A 173 -2.27 -5.24 -19.65
CA TRP A 173 -2.21 -6.62 -20.14
C TRP A 173 -3.53 -7.36 -19.88
N PRO A 174 -4.15 -8.03 -20.86
CA PRO A 174 -3.69 -8.25 -22.24
C PRO A 174 -3.55 -6.94 -23.04
N PRO A 175 -2.73 -6.92 -24.11
CA PRO A 175 -2.54 -5.74 -24.93
C PRO A 175 -3.84 -5.35 -25.65
N ALA A 176 -4.06 -4.04 -25.83
CA ALA A 176 -5.20 -3.51 -26.57
C ALA A 176 -5.20 -3.95 -28.05
N GLU A 177 -6.36 -3.89 -28.71
CA GLU A 177 -6.52 -4.26 -30.13
C GLU A 177 -5.63 -3.42 -31.07
N ASP A 178 -5.34 -2.18 -30.72
CA ASP A 178 -4.47 -1.27 -31.47
C ASP A 178 -3.01 -1.32 -31.02
N ALA A 179 -2.64 -2.25 -30.12
CA ALA A 179 -1.27 -2.39 -29.67
C ALA A 179 -0.32 -2.82 -30.81
N PRO A 180 0.96 -2.39 -30.76
CA PRO A 180 2.00 -2.86 -31.67
C PRO A 180 2.05 -4.39 -31.79
N ASP A 181 2.36 -4.90 -33.00
CA ASP A 181 2.37 -6.35 -33.27
C ASP A 181 3.30 -7.13 -32.34
N ARG A 182 4.38 -6.52 -31.87
CA ARG A 182 5.28 -7.13 -30.88
C ARG A 182 4.54 -7.51 -29.60
N LEU A 183 3.67 -6.64 -29.07
CA LEU A 183 2.89 -6.90 -27.86
C LEU A 183 1.84 -7.99 -28.10
N LYS A 184 1.14 -7.94 -29.24
CA LYS A 184 0.17 -8.98 -29.63
C LYS A 184 0.83 -10.36 -29.74
N ARG A 185 2.01 -10.44 -30.36
CA ARG A 185 2.78 -11.71 -30.46
C ARG A 185 3.18 -12.24 -29.09
N LEU A 186 3.62 -11.38 -28.16
CA LEU A 186 3.98 -11.80 -26.81
C LEU A 186 2.76 -12.32 -26.04
N HIS A 187 1.60 -11.68 -26.18
CA HIS A 187 0.37 -12.17 -25.57
C HIS A 187 -0.11 -13.51 -26.16
N GLN A 188 0.04 -13.73 -27.46
CA GLN A 188 -0.23 -15.04 -28.05
C GLN A 188 0.72 -16.13 -27.54
N ARG A 189 2.00 -15.80 -27.34
CA ARG A 189 2.98 -16.72 -26.73
C ARG A 189 2.61 -17.05 -25.28
N GLU A 190 2.18 -16.07 -24.50
CA GLU A 190 1.69 -16.29 -23.14
C GLU A 190 0.48 -17.22 -23.13
N LYS A 191 -0.56 -16.94 -23.94
CA LYS A 191 -1.73 -17.82 -24.06
C LYS A 191 -1.35 -19.25 -24.41
N LYS A 192 -0.44 -19.42 -25.37
CA LYS A 192 0.05 -20.75 -25.76
C LYS A 192 0.77 -21.45 -24.61
N LEU A 193 1.65 -20.73 -23.90
CA LEU A 193 2.42 -21.28 -22.79
C LEU A 193 1.52 -21.70 -21.63
N LEU A 194 0.54 -20.86 -21.27
CA LEU A 194 -0.44 -21.18 -20.22
C LEU A 194 -1.33 -22.37 -20.62
N ALA A 195 -1.73 -22.47 -21.89
CA ALA A 195 -2.45 -23.64 -22.38
C ALA A 195 -1.60 -24.92 -22.33
N GLN A 196 -0.30 -24.82 -22.63
CA GLN A 196 0.64 -25.95 -22.48
C GLN A 196 0.82 -26.35 -21.02
N ALA A 197 0.86 -25.39 -20.09
CA ALA A 197 0.93 -25.67 -18.65
C ALA A 197 -0.29 -26.47 -18.18
N VAL A 198 -1.49 -26.09 -18.60
CA VAL A 198 -2.73 -26.85 -18.31
C VAL A 198 -2.68 -28.24 -18.95
N GLN A 199 -2.22 -28.35 -20.19
CA GLN A 199 -2.12 -29.65 -20.88
C GLN A 199 -1.14 -30.61 -20.19
N GLN A 200 -0.01 -30.12 -19.68
CA GLN A 200 1.04 -30.94 -19.09
C GLN A 200 0.86 -31.16 -17.58
N GLY A 201 0.31 -30.19 -16.87
CA GLY A 201 0.18 -30.19 -15.42
C GLY A 201 -1.24 -30.48 -14.90
N GLY A 202 -2.25 -30.48 -15.76
CA GLY A 202 -3.64 -30.78 -15.39
C GLY A 202 -4.38 -29.61 -14.75
N GLU A 203 -5.44 -29.93 -13.99
CA GLU A 203 -6.37 -28.93 -13.42
C GLU A 203 -5.69 -27.97 -12.43
N ASP A 204 -4.61 -28.39 -11.77
CA ASP A 204 -3.88 -27.54 -10.81
C ASP A 204 -3.31 -26.27 -11.46
N TYR A 205 -3.10 -26.26 -12.77
CA TYR A 205 -2.52 -25.14 -13.52
C TYR A 205 -3.56 -24.26 -14.20
N LYS A 206 -4.85 -24.62 -14.07
CA LYS A 206 -5.94 -23.91 -14.72
C LYS A 206 -6.20 -22.58 -14.03
N GLY A 207 -6.23 -21.51 -14.82
CA GLY A 207 -6.42 -20.16 -14.31
C GLY A 207 -5.14 -19.50 -13.78
N MET A 208 -4.00 -20.20 -13.78
CA MET A 208 -2.73 -19.60 -13.41
C MET A 208 -2.29 -18.51 -14.41
N GLY A 209 -1.76 -17.42 -13.88
CA GLY A 209 -1.08 -16.38 -14.64
C GLY A 209 0.39 -16.71 -14.93
N LEU A 210 1.01 -15.90 -15.79
CA LEU A 210 2.42 -16.08 -16.13
C LEU A 210 3.34 -15.92 -14.91
N GLU A 211 3.05 -14.96 -14.03
CA GLU A 211 3.80 -14.72 -12.79
C GLU A 211 3.73 -15.92 -11.83
N GLU A 212 2.55 -16.49 -11.64
CA GLU A 212 2.38 -17.72 -10.84
C GLU A 212 3.17 -18.88 -11.43
N LEU A 213 3.15 -19.01 -12.76
CA LEU A 213 3.94 -20.02 -13.47
C LEU A 213 5.46 -19.84 -13.29
N THR A 214 5.94 -18.59 -13.17
CA THR A 214 7.35 -18.31 -12.84
C THR A 214 7.71 -18.68 -11.41
N ASN A 215 6.75 -18.59 -10.50
CA ASN A 215 6.94 -18.78 -9.06
C ASN A 215 6.61 -20.18 -8.57
N LEU A 216 6.29 -21.14 -9.46
CA LEU A 216 5.94 -22.50 -9.07
C LEU A 216 6.98 -23.15 -8.14
N LYS A 217 8.27 -22.85 -8.35
CA LYS A 217 9.35 -23.39 -7.50
C LYS A 217 9.21 -22.93 -6.06
N THR A 218 8.69 -21.73 -5.83
CA THR A 218 8.61 -21.10 -4.51
C THR A 218 7.22 -21.18 -3.89
N ILE A 219 6.29 -21.96 -4.47
CA ILE A 219 4.99 -22.21 -3.86
C ILE A 219 5.19 -22.98 -2.56
N ASP A 220 4.56 -22.52 -1.49
CA ASP A 220 4.45 -23.30 -0.26
C ASP A 220 3.43 -24.43 -0.45
N LEU A 221 3.85 -25.65 -0.11
CA LEU A 221 3.04 -26.85 -0.12
C LEU A 221 2.29 -27.07 1.20
N SER A 222 2.67 -26.38 2.28
CA SER A 222 1.84 -26.30 3.49
C SER A 222 0.73 -25.27 3.34
N LYS A 223 -0.33 -25.44 4.12
CA LYS A 223 -1.44 -24.50 4.25
C LYS A 223 -1.68 -24.21 5.73
N PRO A 224 -2.18 -23.03 6.11
CA PRO A 224 -2.57 -22.72 7.48
C PRO A 224 -3.56 -23.71 8.12
N SER A 225 -4.31 -24.44 7.29
CA SER A 225 -5.26 -25.47 7.72
C SER A 225 -4.65 -26.87 7.91
N ASP A 226 -3.41 -27.08 7.50
CA ASP A 226 -2.82 -28.42 7.50
C ASP A 226 -2.55 -28.91 8.93
N PRO A 227 -2.76 -30.21 9.22
CA PRO A 227 -2.44 -30.76 10.53
C PRO A 227 -0.94 -30.64 10.83
N ILE A 228 -0.62 -29.96 11.92
CA ILE A 228 0.74 -29.71 12.37
C ILE A 228 0.87 -29.96 13.88
N LYS A 229 1.99 -30.53 14.30
CA LYS A 229 2.37 -30.66 15.71
C LYS A 229 3.86 -30.36 15.89
N GLY A 230 4.22 -29.97 17.10
CA GLY A 230 5.62 -29.91 17.50
C GLY A 230 6.17 -31.31 17.73
N THR A 231 7.50 -31.45 17.74
CA THR A 231 8.15 -32.66 18.25
C THR A 231 7.84 -32.92 19.72
N SER A 232 7.38 -31.89 20.44
CA SER A 232 6.85 -31.93 21.80
C SER A 232 5.72 -30.91 21.98
N GLU A 233 5.02 -30.97 23.11
CA GLU A 233 4.02 -29.99 23.52
C GLU A 233 4.60 -28.83 24.35
N ASN A 234 5.93 -28.73 24.46
CA ASN A 234 6.61 -27.77 25.33
C ASN A 234 6.65 -26.35 24.71
N SER A 235 5.48 -25.79 24.47
CA SER A 235 5.25 -24.49 23.84
C SER A 235 4.17 -23.70 24.57
N PRO A 236 4.29 -22.37 24.67
CA PRO A 236 3.27 -21.57 25.33
C PRO A 236 2.00 -21.53 24.47
N LYS A 237 0.84 -21.33 25.12
CA LYS A 237 -0.48 -21.41 24.45
C LYS A 237 -0.65 -20.49 23.24
N LYS A 238 0.07 -19.36 23.21
CA LYS A 238 0.00 -18.34 22.14
C LYS A 238 1.15 -18.44 21.11
N GLU A 239 2.04 -19.44 21.21
CA GLU A 239 3.19 -19.60 20.30
C GLU A 239 3.31 -21.08 19.90
N ARG A 240 2.16 -21.67 19.54
CA ARG A 240 2.00 -23.10 19.21
C ARG A 240 2.49 -23.40 17.79
N PRO A 241 2.75 -24.69 17.46
CA PRO A 241 3.21 -25.13 16.14
C PRO A 241 2.42 -24.57 14.93
N LEU A 242 1.12 -24.32 15.10
CA LEU A 242 0.28 -23.75 14.04
C LEU A 242 0.76 -22.38 13.54
N LEU A 243 1.42 -21.59 14.40
CA LEU A 243 1.98 -20.29 14.05
C LEU A 243 3.33 -20.37 13.32
N ALA A 244 3.67 -21.55 12.78
CA ALA A 244 4.80 -21.73 11.88
C ALA A 244 4.37 -21.97 10.43
N ILE A 245 3.05 -22.01 10.17
CA ILE A 245 2.48 -22.22 8.83
C ILE A 245 1.24 -21.35 8.61
N ASP A 246 1.06 -20.27 9.39
CA ASP A 246 -0.15 -19.44 9.37
C ASP A 246 -0.07 -18.27 8.39
N ASP A 247 0.94 -18.27 7.51
CA ASP A 247 1.22 -17.24 6.50
C ASP A 247 1.34 -15.82 7.10
N GLN A 248 1.75 -15.73 8.37
CA GLN A 248 1.84 -14.49 9.14
C GLN A 248 3.22 -14.37 9.79
N PRO A 249 4.20 -13.77 9.09
CA PRO A 249 5.57 -13.59 9.60
C PRO A 249 5.73 -12.78 10.90
N ALA A 250 4.63 -12.22 11.43
CA ALA A 250 4.58 -11.49 12.68
C ALA A 250 4.22 -12.37 13.90
N THR A 251 3.68 -13.57 13.67
CA THR A 251 3.46 -14.59 14.70
C THR A 251 4.71 -15.47 14.81
N LYS A 252 4.75 -16.34 15.83
CA LYS A 252 5.87 -17.26 16.00
C LYS A 252 5.46 -18.56 16.66
N TYR A 253 6.13 -19.63 16.27
CA TYR A 253 6.24 -20.86 17.04
C TYR A 253 7.47 -20.79 17.95
N LEU A 254 7.28 -21.16 19.22
CA LEU A 254 8.37 -21.25 20.20
C LEU A 254 8.32 -22.60 20.91
N ASN A 255 9.46 -23.28 21.02
CA ASN A 255 9.58 -24.55 21.73
C ASN A 255 10.69 -24.48 22.78
N PHE A 256 10.34 -24.74 24.05
CA PHE A 256 11.27 -24.65 25.18
C PHE A 256 12.28 -25.80 25.26
N ASP A 257 12.09 -26.88 24.49
CA ASP A 257 13.10 -27.94 24.38
C ASP A 257 14.36 -27.47 23.64
N GLY A 258 14.25 -26.39 22.84
CA GLY A 258 15.40 -25.77 22.20
C GLY A 258 15.98 -26.60 21.06
N ALA A 259 17.30 -26.71 21.05
CA ALA A 259 18.03 -27.55 20.09
C ALA A 259 17.51 -29.01 20.12
N GLY A 260 17.21 -29.56 18.95
CA GLY A 260 16.59 -30.89 18.77
C GLY A 260 15.06 -30.87 18.68
N SER A 261 14.41 -29.71 18.89
CA SER A 261 12.98 -29.55 18.65
C SER A 261 12.66 -29.24 17.19
N GLY A 262 11.38 -29.35 16.81
CA GLY A 262 10.92 -29.03 15.46
C GLY A 262 9.42 -29.25 15.27
N LEU A 263 9.05 -29.70 14.07
CA LEU A 263 7.67 -29.79 13.60
C LEU A 263 7.42 -31.08 12.82
N GLU A 264 6.18 -31.55 12.84
CA GLU A 264 5.65 -32.57 11.94
C GLU A 264 4.39 -32.03 11.27
N ILE A 265 4.40 -31.97 9.94
CA ILE A 265 3.37 -31.37 9.10
C ILE A 265 2.80 -32.45 8.18
N LYS A 266 1.47 -32.56 8.13
CA LYS A 266 0.77 -33.47 7.23
C LYS A 266 0.22 -32.69 6.04
N VAL A 267 0.67 -33.03 4.85
CA VAL A 267 0.31 -32.39 3.58
C VAL A 267 -0.22 -33.41 2.57
N GLN A 268 -0.67 -32.95 1.41
CA GLN A 268 -0.94 -33.84 0.29
C GLN A 268 0.34 -34.60 -0.10
N ASN A 269 0.20 -35.89 -0.47
CA ASN A 269 1.35 -36.70 -0.87
C ASN A 269 2.05 -36.09 -2.09
N THR A 270 3.25 -35.55 -1.89
CA THR A 270 3.99 -34.76 -2.88
C THR A 270 5.50 -34.94 -2.70
N ILE A 271 6.31 -34.46 -3.65
CA ILE A 271 7.78 -34.48 -3.53
C ILE A 271 8.26 -33.10 -3.09
N VAL A 272 8.76 -33.03 -1.85
CA VAL A 272 9.47 -31.84 -1.33
C VAL A 272 10.97 -31.96 -1.60
N ASN A 273 11.58 -30.92 -2.17
CA ASN A 273 13.05 -30.82 -2.35
C ASN A 273 13.63 -29.48 -1.83
N GLY A 274 12.82 -28.74 -1.08
CA GLY A 274 13.26 -27.50 -0.46
C GLY A 274 12.40 -27.13 0.71
N VAL A 275 12.92 -26.23 1.53
CA VAL A 275 12.20 -25.62 2.63
C VAL A 275 12.52 -24.13 2.68
N THR A 276 11.58 -23.33 3.18
CA THR A 276 11.92 -21.99 3.68
C THR A 276 11.75 -21.91 5.19
N ILE A 277 12.52 -21.03 5.81
CA ILE A 277 12.41 -20.71 7.22
C ILE A 277 12.45 -19.19 7.37
N THR A 278 11.49 -18.62 8.08
CA THR A 278 11.48 -17.20 8.43
C THR A 278 11.83 -17.03 9.92
N SER A 279 12.79 -16.16 10.22
CA SER A 279 13.17 -15.88 11.61
C SER A 279 12.08 -15.11 12.37
N ALA A 280 11.85 -15.48 13.64
CA ALA A 280 10.87 -14.83 14.51
C ALA A 280 11.25 -13.39 14.88
N ASN A 281 10.46 -12.72 15.72
CA ASN A 281 10.64 -11.32 16.09
C ASN A 281 11.42 -11.08 17.40
N ASP A 282 11.65 -12.09 18.23
CA ASP A 282 12.14 -11.94 19.61
C ASP A 282 13.68 -11.94 19.71
N ALA A 283 14.34 -13.10 19.86
CA ALA A 283 15.79 -13.16 20.11
C ALA A 283 16.62 -13.98 19.08
N PRO A 284 17.61 -13.40 18.37
CA PRO A 284 18.30 -14.07 17.25
C PRO A 284 19.08 -15.33 17.64
N GLU A 285 19.53 -15.46 18.88
CA GLU A 285 20.22 -16.64 19.39
C GLU A 285 19.35 -17.91 19.39
N ARG A 286 18.03 -17.76 19.38
CA ARG A 286 17.05 -18.85 19.37
C ARG A 286 16.73 -19.37 17.98
N ASP A 287 17.25 -18.72 16.94
CA ASP A 287 16.99 -19.08 15.56
C ASP A 287 17.71 -20.39 15.22
N PRO A 288 17.08 -21.31 14.46
CA PRO A 288 17.73 -22.51 13.98
C PRO A 288 18.98 -22.22 13.15
N LYS A 289 20.06 -22.94 13.43
CA LYS A 289 21.35 -22.89 12.71
C LYS A 289 21.49 -24.04 11.73
N SER A 290 20.84 -25.17 11.98
CA SER A 290 20.80 -26.32 11.08
C SER A 290 19.43 -26.99 11.10
N PHE A 291 19.13 -27.75 10.05
CA PHE A 291 17.90 -28.54 9.95
C PHE A 291 18.18 -29.96 9.48
N VAL A 292 17.30 -30.88 9.87
CA VAL A 292 17.17 -32.22 9.30
C VAL A 292 15.70 -32.41 8.93
N LEU A 293 15.43 -32.70 7.67
CA LEU A 293 14.10 -32.97 7.15
C LEU A 293 13.96 -34.45 6.81
N SER A 294 12.87 -35.05 7.26
CA SER A 294 12.51 -36.44 6.99
C SER A 294 11.07 -36.55 6.50
N GLY A 295 10.79 -37.56 5.68
CA GLY A 295 9.46 -37.85 5.16
C GLY A 295 8.93 -39.22 5.62
N SER A 296 7.61 -39.33 5.80
CA SER A 296 6.90 -40.57 6.12
C SER A 296 5.54 -40.65 5.40
N ASN A 297 5.06 -41.87 5.17
CA ASN A 297 3.71 -42.15 4.68
C ASN A 297 2.85 -42.96 5.67
N ASP A 298 3.44 -43.44 6.76
CA ASP A 298 2.77 -44.21 7.80
C ASP A 298 2.75 -43.50 9.18
N GLY A 299 3.49 -42.39 9.32
CA GLY A 299 3.62 -41.63 10.55
C GLY A 299 4.54 -42.26 11.60
N ASN A 300 5.14 -43.42 11.30
CA ASN A 300 5.98 -44.18 12.21
C ASN A 300 7.43 -44.25 11.72
N ASN A 301 7.62 -44.59 10.45
CA ASN A 301 8.93 -44.74 9.83
C ASN A 301 9.27 -43.48 9.03
N PHE A 302 10.31 -42.78 9.45
CA PHE A 302 10.78 -41.54 8.81
C PHE A 302 12.08 -41.79 8.06
N THR A 303 12.11 -41.40 6.79
CA THR A 303 13.32 -41.40 5.95
C THR A 303 13.87 -40.00 5.86
N GLN A 304 15.13 -39.79 6.25
CA GLN A 304 15.80 -38.51 6.05
C GLN A 304 15.93 -38.20 4.56
N ILE A 305 15.54 -36.98 4.16
CA ILE A 305 15.55 -36.52 2.77
C ILE A 305 16.37 -35.24 2.56
N GLY A 306 16.70 -34.53 3.63
CA GLY A 306 17.49 -33.31 3.54
C GLY A 306 18.10 -32.94 4.89
N SER A 307 19.25 -32.28 4.85
CA SER A 307 19.87 -31.67 6.02
C SER A 307 20.83 -30.59 5.58
N GLY A 308 21.08 -29.60 6.42
CA GLY A 308 22.06 -28.56 6.11
C GLY A 308 22.09 -27.43 7.12
N SER A 309 22.99 -26.48 6.88
CA SER A 309 23.07 -25.24 7.63
C SER A 309 22.05 -24.23 7.12
N ILE A 310 21.58 -23.37 8.03
CA ILE A 310 20.67 -22.26 7.76
C ILE A 310 21.49 -20.97 7.79
N PRO A 311 21.49 -20.16 6.72
CA PRO A 311 22.28 -18.93 6.70
C PRO A 311 21.79 -17.91 7.73
N VAL A 312 22.71 -17.45 8.59
CA VAL A 312 22.45 -16.38 9.55
C VAL A 312 22.30 -15.04 8.81
N SER A 313 21.31 -14.23 9.18
CA SER A 313 21.16 -12.87 8.63
C SER A 313 21.13 -11.78 9.69
N ARG A 314 21.51 -10.58 9.28
CA ARG A 314 21.29 -9.35 10.04
C ARG A 314 19.82 -8.95 9.96
N GLY A 315 19.16 -8.79 11.11
CA GLY A 315 17.74 -8.42 11.22
C GLY A 315 16.79 -9.62 11.34
N ARG A 316 15.54 -9.35 11.74
CA ARG A 316 14.48 -10.34 12.00
C ARG A 316 13.45 -10.41 10.86
N GLY A 317 12.61 -11.44 10.83
CA GLY A 317 11.60 -11.65 9.78
C GLY A 317 12.20 -11.92 8.41
N LYS A 318 13.34 -12.62 8.35
CA LYS A 318 14.05 -12.89 7.09
C LYS A 318 13.83 -14.32 6.66
N LEU A 319 13.28 -14.48 5.46
CA LEU A 319 13.11 -15.77 4.80
C LEU A 319 14.47 -16.32 4.32
N LYS A 320 14.68 -17.62 4.54
CA LYS A 320 15.84 -18.40 4.09
C LYS A 320 15.36 -19.61 3.34
N THR A 321 15.90 -19.83 2.14
CA THR A 321 15.54 -20.97 1.30
C THR A 321 16.68 -21.97 1.27
N MET A 322 16.38 -23.24 1.54
CA MET A 322 17.33 -24.35 1.47
C MET A 322 16.78 -25.40 0.51
N ARG A 323 17.60 -25.85 -0.45
CA ARG A 323 17.27 -26.91 -1.43
C ARG A 323 18.15 -28.12 -1.20
N PHE A 324 17.60 -29.30 -1.45
CA PHE A 324 18.28 -30.57 -1.27
C PHE A 324 17.75 -31.60 -2.28
N PRO A 325 18.56 -32.62 -2.65
CA PRO A 325 18.11 -33.66 -3.55
C PRO A 325 17.06 -34.54 -2.85
N ASN A 326 15.88 -34.67 -3.45
CA ASN A 326 14.89 -35.70 -3.09
C ASN A 326 14.17 -36.16 -4.36
N GLY A 327 13.72 -37.42 -4.38
CA GLY A 327 12.90 -37.97 -5.45
C GLY A 327 11.71 -38.79 -4.93
N LYS A 328 11.53 -38.88 -3.61
CA LYS A 328 10.48 -39.66 -2.97
C LYS A 328 9.38 -38.74 -2.47
N SER A 329 8.13 -39.15 -2.66
CA SER A 329 6.96 -38.42 -2.16
C SER A 329 6.52 -38.90 -0.79
N PHE A 330 6.08 -37.96 0.04
CA PHE A 330 5.58 -38.23 1.38
C PHE A 330 4.34 -37.38 1.69
N SER A 331 3.52 -37.87 2.61
CA SER A 331 2.34 -37.15 3.13
C SER A 331 2.58 -36.55 4.51
N ILE A 332 3.68 -36.92 5.17
CA ILE A 332 4.09 -36.38 6.47
C ILE A 332 5.55 -35.96 6.37
N TYR A 333 5.84 -34.70 6.69
CA TYR A 333 7.19 -34.16 6.75
C TYR A 333 7.53 -33.75 8.18
N ARG A 334 8.67 -34.23 8.67
CA ARG A 334 9.20 -33.87 9.98
C ARG A 334 10.50 -33.10 9.83
N VAL A 335 10.54 -31.90 10.38
CA VAL A 335 11.76 -31.12 10.53
C VAL A 335 12.21 -31.16 11.99
N VAL A 336 13.51 -31.31 12.19
CA VAL A 336 14.19 -31.14 13.48
C VAL A 336 15.28 -30.11 13.29
N PHE A 337 15.51 -29.26 14.30
CA PHE A 337 16.56 -28.25 14.32
C PHE A 337 17.66 -28.64 15.32
N PRO A 338 18.72 -29.35 14.89
CA PRO A 338 19.70 -29.91 15.81
C PRO A 338 20.54 -28.84 16.54
N GLU A 339 20.78 -27.71 15.88
CA GLU A 339 21.57 -26.62 16.43
C GLU A 339 20.83 -25.28 16.31
N LEU A 340 21.03 -24.41 17.30
CA LEU A 340 20.59 -23.02 17.28
C LEU A 340 21.79 -22.08 17.12
N VAL A 341 21.52 -20.80 16.86
CA VAL A 341 22.58 -19.79 16.73
C VAL A 341 23.31 -19.55 18.06
N GLY A 342 22.59 -19.56 19.16
CA GLY A 342 23.12 -19.41 20.52
C GLY A 342 23.45 -20.73 21.19
N ASP A 343 24.34 -20.64 22.18
CA ASP A 343 24.76 -21.79 22.99
C ASP A 343 23.88 -21.96 24.24
N GLY A 344 23.88 -23.19 24.78
CA GLY A 344 23.20 -23.52 26.03
C GLY A 344 21.73 -23.93 25.89
N LYS A 345 21.02 -24.01 27.03
CA LYS A 345 19.59 -24.39 27.07
C LYS A 345 18.71 -23.17 26.81
N ILE A 346 18.57 -22.81 25.54
CA ILE A 346 17.68 -21.73 25.07
C ILE A 346 16.54 -22.30 24.22
N PRO A 347 15.34 -21.69 24.23
CA PRO A 347 14.23 -22.15 23.39
C PRO A 347 14.53 -21.94 21.90
N MET A 348 13.91 -22.74 21.05
CA MET A 348 13.91 -22.58 19.60
C MET A 348 12.72 -21.73 19.19
N GLN A 349 12.88 -20.89 18.16
CA GLN A 349 11.75 -20.16 17.59
C GLN A 349 11.87 -19.98 16.07
N ILE A 350 10.72 -19.90 15.41
CA ILE A 350 10.59 -19.54 13.98
C ILE A 350 9.27 -18.79 13.78
N ALA A 351 9.20 -17.95 12.74
CA ALA A 351 7.95 -17.33 12.30
C ALA A 351 7.22 -18.20 11.28
N GLU A 352 7.93 -18.71 10.27
CA GLU A 352 7.33 -19.54 9.22
C GLU A 352 8.25 -20.70 8.85
N PHE A 353 7.65 -21.80 8.40
CA PHE A 353 8.28 -22.97 7.83
C PHE A 353 7.47 -23.46 6.62
N GLU A 354 8.02 -23.27 5.42
CA GLU A 354 7.33 -23.62 4.17
C GLU A 354 8.00 -24.83 3.53
N LEU A 355 7.21 -25.71 2.91
CA LEU A 355 7.66 -26.87 2.15
C LEU A 355 7.63 -26.55 0.66
N LEU A 356 8.74 -26.75 -0.05
CA LEU A 356 8.84 -26.36 -1.46
C LEU A 356 8.84 -27.57 -2.42
N PRO A 357 8.13 -27.48 -3.57
CA PRO A 357 8.00 -28.59 -4.50
C PRO A 357 9.29 -28.85 -5.27
N LYS A 358 9.49 -30.12 -5.61
CA LYS A 358 10.42 -30.50 -6.68
C LYS A 358 9.80 -30.27 -8.04
N LEU A 359 10.29 -29.26 -8.75
CA LEU A 359 9.95 -29.08 -10.16
C LEU A 359 11.02 -29.57 -11.11
N GLU A 360 12.30 -29.55 -10.72
CA GLU A 360 13.43 -29.89 -11.60
C GLU A 360 13.24 -31.24 -12.30
N GLY A 361 13.34 -31.22 -13.63
CA GLY A 361 13.17 -32.39 -14.49
C GLY A 361 11.72 -32.77 -14.81
N SER A 362 10.72 -32.04 -14.29
CA SER A 362 9.33 -32.18 -14.74
C SER A 362 9.09 -31.43 -16.06
N PRO A 363 8.10 -31.84 -16.88
CA PRO A 363 7.71 -31.07 -18.07
C PRO A 363 7.35 -29.61 -17.76
N VAL A 364 6.82 -29.36 -16.56
CA VAL A 364 6.42 -28.02 -16.10
C VAL A 364 7.61 -27.15 -15.70
N ASP A 365 8.78 -27.72 -15.37
CA ASP A 365 10.00 -26.95 -15.08
C ASP A 365 10.44 -26.11 -16.27
N ASP A 366 10.41 -26.71 -17.46
CA ASP A 366 10.80 -26.02 -18.69
C ASP A 366 9.78 -24.94 -19.07
N LEU A 367 8.49 -25.20 -18.83
CA LEU A 367 7.44 -24.19 -18.97
C LEU A 367 7.64 -23.03 -17.98
N SER A 368 8.03 -23.30 -16.74
CA SER A 368 8.32 -22.28 -15.74
C SER A 368 9.53 -21.41 -16.14
N LYS A 369 10.59 -22.02 -16.68
CA LYS A 369 11.76 -21.28 -17.23
C LYS A 369 11.36 -20.42 -18.43
N GLU A 370 10.56 -20.97 -19.34
CA GLU A 370 10.06 -20.21 -20.49
C GLU A 370 9.15 -19.07 -20.04
N ALA A 371 8.33 -19.29 -19.01
CA ALA A 371 7.49 -18.26 -18.40
C ALA A 371 8.32 -17.11 -17.86
N THR A 372 9.40 -17.40 -17.12
CA THR A 372 10.32 -16.39 -16.58
C THR A 372 10.94 -15.54 -17.69
N LYS A 373 11.41 -16.20 -18.76
CA LYS A 373 11.96 -15.50 -19.93
C LYS A 373 10.90 -14.64 -20.62
N LEU A 374 9.71 -15.19 -20.82
CA LEU A 374 8.61 -14.49 -21.48
C LEU A 374 8.13 -13.29 -20.66
N LEU A 375 8.00 -13.43 -19.34
CA LEU A 375 7.64 -12.37 -18.41
C LEU A 375 8.66 -11.22 -18.49
N GLY A 376 9.96 -11.52 -18.50
CA GLY A 376 11.01 -10.51 -18.69
C GLY A 376 10.89 -9.77 -20.04
N GLN A 377 10.72 -10.51 -21.15
CA GLN A 377 10.52 -9.90 -22.48
C GLN A 377 9.29 -9.01 -22.55
N ILE A 378 8.24 -9.42 -21.85
CA ILE A 378 7.00 -8.70 -21.73
C ILE A 378 7.21 -7.44 -20.89
N ASP A 379 7.90 -7.50 -19.76
CA ASP A 379 8.17 -6.36 -18.88
C ASP A 379 9.08 -5.31 -19.48
N GLU A 380 10.00 -5.69 -20.37
CA GLU A 380 10.83 -4.77 -21.16
C GLU A 380 10.00 -3.88 -22.09
N VAL A 381 8.91 -4.42 -22.65
CA VAL A 381 8.09 -3.71 -23.65
C VAL A 381 6.81 -3.13 -23.07
N ARG A 382 6.40 -3.60 -21.89
CA ARG A 382 5.25 -3.08 -21.17
C ARG A 382 5.54 -1.65 -20.77
N GLN A 383 4.78 -0.71 -21.33
CA GLN A 383 4.80 0.66 -20.84
C GLN A 383 4.26 0.67 -19.40
N LYS A 384 5.15 0.94 -18.45
CA LYS A 384 4.80 1.24 -17.05
C LYS A 384 4.19 2.63 -17.01
N VAL A 385 2.91 2.72 -17.30
CA VAL A 385 2.19 4.01 -17.25
C VAL A 385 1.83 4.29 -15.80
N ARG A 386 2.50 5.29 -15.22
CA ARG A 386 2.00 5.95 -14.01
C ARG A 386 0.84 6.84 -14.43
N TYR A 387 -0.24 6.77 -13.68
CA TYR A 387 -1.35 7.68 -13.88
C TYR A 387 -1.48 8.54 -12.63
N ILE A 388 -1.68 9.82 -12.90
CA ILE A 388 -1.82 10.85 -11.88
C ILE A 388 -3.24 11.38 -12.01
N ILE A 389 -4.03 11.25 -10.96
CA ILE A 389 -5.38 11.79 -10.94
C ILE A 389 -5.30 13.20 -10.36
N SER A 390 -5.23 14.20 -11.25
CA SER A 390 -4.88 15.59 -10.94
C SER A 390 -5.88 16.34 -10.04
N ARG A 391 -7.15 15.89 -9.96
CA ARG A 391 -8.12 16.42 -9.00
C ARG A 391 -8.99 15.32 -8.44
N ALA A 392 -8.31 14.42 -7.74
CA ALA A 392 -8.86 13.23 -7.11
C ALA A 392 -9.67 13.57 -5.86
N HIS A 393 -10.90 13.08 -5.81
CA HIS A 393 -11.75 13.05 -4.61
C HIS A 393 -11.78 11.62 -4.12
N LEU A 394 -11.06 11.34 -3.04
CA LEU A 394 -11.03 10.04 -2.38
C LEU A 394 -12.23 9.90 -1.45
N VAL A 395 -13.06 8.90 -1.72
CA VAL A 395 -14.31 8.60 -1.01
C VAL A 395 -14.19 7.23 -0.33
N PRO A 396 -14.15 7.17 1.00
CA PRO A 396 -14.37 5.93 1.73
C PRO A 396 -15.81 5.46 1.57
N LEU A 397 -16.01 4.16 1.38
CA LEU A 397 -17.31 3.53 1.15
C LEU A 397 -17.68 2.59 2.31
N GLY A 398 -18.99 2.50 2.59
CA GLY A 398 -19.54 1.62 3.63
C GLY A 398 -19.36 2.18 5.04
N GLU A 399 -20.00 1.52 6.02
CA GLU A 399 -19.90 1.92 7.43
C GLU A 399 -18.51 1.65 8.02
N ASP A 400 -17.84 0.58 7.56
CA ASP A 400 -16.48 0.25 8.00
C ASP A 400 -15.39 1.07 7.29
N ARG A 401 -15.77 1.81 6.22
CA ARG A 401 -14.90 2.74 5.49
C ARG A 401 -13.62 2.11 4.92
N ARG A 402 -13.58 0.78 4.77
CA ARG A 402 -12.40 0.02 4.26
C ARG A 402 -12.35 -0.05 2.75
N ALA A 403 -13.50 0.02 2.09
CA ALA A 403 -13.57 0.20 0.66
C ALA A 403 -13.35 1.68 0.31
N GLY A 404 -12.78 1.95 -0.86
CA GLY A 404 -12.56 3.30 -1.33
C GLY A 404 -12.81 3.43 -2.82
N MET A 405 -13.19 4.63 -3.23
CA MET A 405 -13.34 5.00 -4.63
C MET A 405 -12.79 6.40 -4.85
N VAL A 406 -12.22 6.64 -6.02
CA VAL A 406 -11.66 7.95 -6.40
C VAL A 406 -12.40 8.49 -7.60
N PHE A 407 -12.92 9.70 -7.44
CA PHE A 407 -13.55 10.47 -8.49
C PHE A 407 -12.62 11.58 -8.98
N ASP A 408 -12.33 11.61 -10.28
CA ASP A 408 -11.58 12.68 -10.92
C ASP A 408 -12.55 13.79 -11.37
N SER A 409 -12.48 14.91 -10.67
CA SER A 409 -13.32 16.08 -10.98
C SER A 409 -12.81 16.93 -12.16
N GLU A 410 -11.68 16.58 -12.78
CA GLU A 410 -11.29 17.16 -14.07
C GLU A 410 -11.99 16.46 -15.23
N THR A 411 -12.17 15.14 -15.12
CA THR A 411 -12.74 14.29 -16.19
C THR A 411 -14.14 13.78 -15.91
N MET A 412 -14.68 14.04 -14.71
CA MET A 412 -15.97 13.52 -14.25
C MET A 412 -16.02 11.98 -14.34
N SER A 413 -14.90 11.32 -14.00
CA SER A 413 -14.74 9.87 -14.10
C SER A 413 -14.44 9.26 -12.73
N TYR A 414 -14.95 8.04 -12.50
CA TYR A 414 -14.46 7.21 -11.42
C TYR A 414 -13.16 6.54 -11.86
N SER A 415 -12.03 6.98 -11.28
CA SER A 415 -10.69 6.61 -11.70
C SER A 415 -10.21 5.29 -11.12
N LEU A 416 -10.59 4.98 -9.87
CA LEU A 416 -10.27 3.71 -9.23
C LEU A 416 -11.27 3.37 -8.13
N GLY A 417 -11.43 2.07 -7.87
CA GLY A 417 -12.19 1.55 -6.74
C GLY A 417 -11.59 0.25 -6.20
N TRP A 418 -11.72 0.02 -4.90
CA TRP A 418 -11.22 -1.17 -4.22
C TRP A 418 -12.02 -1.47 -2.95
N THR A 419 -11.93 -2.71 -2.48
CA THR A 419 -12.52 -3.19 -1.21
C THR A 419 -11.48 -3.58 -0.17
N ASN A 420 -10.21 -3.70 -0.55
CA ASN A 420 -9.11 -4.09 0.33
C ASN A 420 -8.31 -2.86 0.79
N ASP A 421 -8.16 -2.68 2.10
CA ASP A 421 -7.45 -1.56 2.73
C ASP A 421 -5.92 -1.61 2.56
N GLN A 422 -5.35 -2.74 2.11
CA GLN A 422 -3.91 -3.00 1.99
C GLN A 422 -3.24 -2.35 0.77
N SER A 423 -3.62 -1.13 0.39
CA SER A 423 -3.07 -0.56 -0.85
C SER A 423 -2.90 0.95 -0.88
N LEU A 424 -3.47 1.71 0.06
CA LEU A 424 -3.27 3.16 0.06
C LEU A 424 -2.11 3.53 0.97
N LYS A 425 -1.16 4.26 0.40
CA LYS A 425 -0.01 4.83 1.09
C LYS A 425 -0.08 6.34 1.04
N ALA A 426 -0.01 6.99 2.19
CA ALA A 426 0.24 8.43 2.25
C ALA A 426 1.74 8.70 2.06
N SER A 427 2.10 9.53 1.08
CA SER A 427 3.48 9.86 0.71
C SER A 427 3.61 11.30 0.23
N GLY A 428 4.82 11.78 -0.08
CA GLY A 428 5.00 13.14 -0.62
C GLY A 428 5.03 14.25 0.44
N MET A 429 5.11 15.51 0.01
CA MET A 429 5.43 16.66 0.88
C MET A 429 4.57 16.77 2.16
N PRO A 430 3.22 16.67 2.13
CA PRO A 430 2.44 16.81 3.36
C PRO A 430 2.59 15.65 4.36
N PHE A 431 3.12 14.49 3.94
CA PHE A 431 3.11 13.28 4.78
C PHE A 431 4.49 12.68 5.06
N ALA A 432 5.44 12.84 4.13
CA ALA A 432 6.78 12.26 4.20
C ALA A 432 7.88 13.23 3.73
N GLY A 433 7.56 14.52 3.50
CA GLY A 433 8.53 15.56 3.14
C GLY A 433 9.18 15.43 1.76
N ALA A 434 8.87 14.37 0.99
CA ALA A 434 9.45 14.14 -0.33
C ALA A 434 8.92 15.13 -1.39
N HIS A 435 9.83 15.82 -2.09
CA HIS A 435 9.49 16.67 -3.23
C HIS A 435 9.13 15.82 -4.45
N GLY A 436 8.01 16.16 -5.12
CA GLY A 436 7.65 15.61 -6.43
C GLY A 436 6.81 14.32 -6.45
N ALA A 437 6.43 13.77 -5.29
CA ALA A 437 5.53 12.60 -5.21
C ALA A 437 4.10 13.00 -4.81
N ALA A 438 3.09 12.32 -5.36
CA ALA A 438 1.70 12.49 -4.96
C ALA A 438 1.47 12.22 -3.46
N ALA A 439 0.49 12.95 -2.91
CA ALA A 439 0.12 12.90 -1.50
C ALA A 439 -0.40 11.50 -1.09
N VAL A 440 -1.04 10.79 -2.02
CA VAL A 440 -1.57 9.45 -1.80
C VAL A 440 -1.27 8.57 -3.01
N VAL A 441 -0.76 7.37 -2.76
CA VAL A 441 -0.40 6.36 -3.76
C VAL A 441 -1.23 5.10 -3.54
N LYS A 442 -1.79 4.53 -4.62
CA LYS A 442 -2.48 3.21 -4.59
C LYS A 442 -1.57 2.12 -5.18
N GLU A 443 -1.18 1.13 -4.38
CA GLU A 443 -0.15 0.15 -4.73
C GLU A 443 -0.67 -1.17 -5.36
N SER A 444 -1.78 -1.75 -4.88
CA SER A 444 -2.26 -3.10 -5.26
C SER A 444 -3.80 -3.22 -5.28
N TYR A 445 -4.40 -4.40 -5.44
CA TYR A 445 -5.84 -4.73 -5.20
C TYR A 445 -6.90 -3.72 -5.69
N ASN A 446 -6.83 -3.28 -6.93
CA ASN A 446 -7.91 -2.47 -7.52
C ASN A 446 -9.00 -3.40 -8.04
N LEU A 447 -10.27 -3.16 -7.65
CA LEU A 447 -11.41 -3.83 -8.27
C LEU A 447 -11.59 -3.35 -9.71
N PHE A 448 -11.45 -2.04 -9.90
CA PHE A 448 -11.37 -1.45 -11.21
C PHE A 448 -10.46 -0.23 -11.17
N ARG A 449 -9.99 0.07 -12.36
CA ARG A 449 -9.58 1.39 -12.80
C ARG A 449 -9.80 1.94 -14.20
N THR A 450 -10.05 3.23 -14.28
CA THR A 450 -10.19 3.90 -15.57
C THR A 450 -8.92 4.66 -15.91
N ASN A 451 -8.61 4.74 -17.19
CA ASN A 451 -7.55 5.62 -17.69
C ASN A 451 -7.98 7.09 -17.48
N MET A 452 -7.04 8.04 -17.59
CA MET A 452 -7.34 9.48 -17.55
C MET A 452 -8.13 9.95 -18.78
N ARG A 453 -9.40 9.57 -18.84
CA ARG A 453 -10.32 9.77 -19.96
C ARG A 453 -11.60 10.45 -19.47
N PRO A 454 -12.33 11.15 -20.35
CA PRO A 454 -13.63 11.71 -20.00
C PRO A 454 -14.58 10.61 -19.47
N GLY A 455 -15.23 10.84 -18.33
CA GLY A 455 -16.22 9.91 -17.77
C GLY A 455 -17.58 9.98 -18.48
N TRP A 456 -17.82 11.05 -19.23
CA TRP A 456 -19.03 11.25 -20.02
C TRP A 456 -18.65 11.54 -21.47
N ALA A 457 -19.35 10.95 -22.43
CA ALA A 457 -19.22 11.28 -23.85
C ALA A 457 -20.58 11.14 -24.54
N LYS A 458 -20.92 12.07 -25.45
CA LYS A 458 -22.15 12.00 -26.25
C LYS A 458 -22.11 10.86 -27.30
N ALA A 459 -20.89 10.49 -27.73
CA ALA A 459 -20.62 9.38 -28.65
C ALA A 459 -19.21 8.82 -28.39
N LYS A 460 -18.95 7.53 -28.72
CA LYS A 460 -17.64 6.87 -28.50
C LYS A 460 -16.48 7.61 -29.19
N GLU A 461 -16.79 8.28 -30.29
CA GLU A 461 -15.91 9.04 -31.17
C GLU A 461 -15.41 10.31 -30.49
N MET A 462 -16.15 10.86 -29.53
CA MET A 462 -15.72 12.03 -28.76
C MET A 462 -14.58 11.72 -27.79
N ILE A 463 -14.44 10.46 -27.34
CA ILE A 463 -13.27 10.03 -26.56
C ILE A 463 -11.99 10.11 -27.42
N LYS A 464 -12.10 9.82 -28.73
CA LYS A 464 -10.99 9.97 -29.67
C LYS A 464 -10.68 11.45 -30.00
N LYS A 465 -11.68 12.33 -29.87
CA LYS A 465 -11.58 13.78 -30.10
C LYS A 465 -11.38 14.61 -28.82
N ASP A 466 -10.94 13.99 -27.73
CA ASP A 466 -10.71 14.69 -26.46
C ASP A 466 -9.80 15.93 -26.68
N PRO A 467 -10.31 17.18 -26.48
CA PRO A 467 -9.60 18.40 -26.84
C PRO A 467 -8.55 18.80 -25.80
N ARG A 468 -8.47 18.09 -24.67
CA ARG A 468 -7.52 18.38 -23.60
C ARG A 468 -6.08 18.24 -24.07
N ARG A 469 -5.19 19.10 -23.55
CA ARG A 469 -3.77 19.15 -23.97
C ARG A 469 -3.06 17.84 -23.66
N GLN A 470 -2.31 17.34 -24.63
CA GLN A 470 -1.40 16.21 -24.47
C GLN A 470 0.05 16.69 -24.65
N PRO A 471 0.77 17.05 -23.57
CA PRO A 471 2.10 17.65 -23.70
C PRO A 471 3.13 16.69 -24.31
N TYR A 472 2.97 15.39 -24.11
CA TYR A 472 3.81 14.34 -24.72
C TYR A 472 2.93 13.19 -25.17
N LYS A 473 3.26 12.56 -26.31
CA LYS A 473 2.51 11.40 -26.84
C LYS A 473 2.42 10.23 -25.84
N SER A 474 3.43 10.09 -24.98
CA SER A 474 3.51 9.10 -23.90
C SER A 474 2.69 9.47 -22.65
N PHE A 475 2.23 10.70 -22.53
CA PHE A 475 1.43 11.16 -21.40
C PHE A 475 -0.06 11.17 -21.73
N PRO A 476 -0.94 10.92 -20.76
CA PRO A 476 -2.37 11.13 -20.92
C PRO A 476 -2.70 12.60 -21.18
N ARG A 477 -3.89 12.86 -21.74
CA ARG A 477 -4.43 14.21 -21.86
C ARG A 477 -4.73 14.78 -20.47
N MET A 478 -4.32 16.03 -20.23
CA MET A 478 -4.35 16.68 -18.92
C MET A 478 -5.34 17.84 -18.88
N GLY A 479 -5.88 18.10 -17.68
CA GLY A 479 -6.75 19.24 -17.39
C GLY A 479 -8.24 18.91 -17.45
N THR A 480 -9.05 19.93 -17.18
CA THR A 480 -10.51 19.83 -17.11
C THR A 480 -11.15 19.67 -18.49
N LEU A 481 -12.27 18.95 -18.55
CA LEU A 481 -13.12 18.93 -19.74
C LEU A 481 -13.63 20.34 -20.11
N PRO A 482 -13.95 20.59 -21.40
CA PRO A 482 -14.67 21.80 -21.81
C PRO A 482 -15.95 21.99 -20.99
N LYS A 483 -16.23 23.24 -20.56
CA LYS A 483 -17.32 23.54 -19.62
C LYS A 483 -18.71 23.23 -20.18
N ASP A 484 -18.86 23.33 -21.49
CA ASP A 484 -20.04 22.97 -22.29
C ASP A 484 -20.22 21.45 -22.44
N TRP A 485 -19.14 20.68 -22.31
CA TRP A 485 -19.20 19.22 -22.25
C TRP A 485 -19.54 18.74 -20.85
N ALA A 486 -18.70 19.03 -19.85
CA ALA A 486 -18.97 18.67 -18.48
C ALA A 486 -18.28 19.63 -17.52
N ARG A 487 -18.93 19.95 -16.40
CA ARG A 487 -18.40 20.90 -15.41
C ARG A 487 -18.71 20.47 -13.99
N PHE A 488 -17.66 20.19 -13.23
CA PHE A 488 -17.75 20.01 -11.78
C PHE A 488 -18.30 21.28 -11.09
N LYS A 489 -19.29 21.12 -10.23
CA LYS A 489 -19.94 22.20 -9.48
C LYS A 489 -19.56 22.15 -8.00
N GLY A 490 -19.28 20.96 -7.47
CA GLY A 490 -18.86 20.76 -6.09
C GLY A 490 -19.17 19.37 -5.60
N HIS A 491 -18.89 19.13 -4.33
CA HIS A 491 -19.35 17.93 -3.65
C HIS A 491 -20.04 18.30 -2.33
N TYR A 492 -20.88 17.39 -1.86
CA TYR A 492 -21.65 17.49 -0.63
C TYR A 492 -21.50 16.21 0.18
N VAL A 493 -21.92 16.26 1.44
CA VAL A 493 -22.10 15.06 2.24
C VAL A 493 -23.55 14.97 2.71
N HIS A 494 -24.14 13.80 2.56
CA HIS A 494 -25.49 13.50 3.01
C HIS A 494 -25.50 12.11 3.66
N ASN A 495 -25.95 12.04 4.92
CA ASN A 495 -25.96 10.79 5.71
C ASN A 495 -24.62 10.03 5.68
N GLY A 496 -23.50 10.75 5.84
CA GLY A 496 -22.15 10.18 5.83
C GLY A 496 -21.63 9.77 4.45
N LYS A 497 -22.39 9.97 3.37
CA LYS A 497 -22.01 9.64 1.99
C LYS A 497 -21.65 10.89 1.21
N ALA A 498 -20.63 10.80 0.36
CA ALA A 498 -20.29 11.87 -0.58
C ALA A 498 -21.31 11.94 -1.71
N ILE A 499 -21.61 13.14 -2.19
CA ILE A 499 -22.40 13.40 -3.40
C ILE A 499 -21.59 14.35 -4.27
N PHE A 500 -21.27 13.96 -5.50
CA PHE A 500 -20.65 14.82 -6.49
C PHE A 500 -21.73 15.50 -7.33
N SER A 501 -21.61 16.82 -7.50
CA SER A 501 -22.50 17.58 -8.37
C SER A 501 -21.73 18.17 -9.54
N TYR A 502 -22.25 17.90 -10.73
CA TYR A 502 -21.66 18.36 -11.97
C TYR A 502 -22.73 18.49 -13.06
N SER A 503 -22.41 19.21 -14.13
CA SER A 503 -23.23 19.22 -15.35
C SER A 503 -22.61 18.37 -16.44
N VAL A 504 -23.45 17.80 -17.32
CA VAL A 504 -23.07 17.10 -18.55
C VAL A 504 -23.95 17.64 -19.68
N GLY A 505 -23.38 18.42 -20.58
CA GLY A 505 -24.14 19.32 -21.44
C GLY A 505 -25.06 20.21 -20.59
N GLU A 506 -26.34 20.25 -20.95
CA GLU A 506 -27.39 20.95 -20.20
C GLU A 506 -27.93 20.17 -18.99
N GLY A 507 -27.58 18.88 -18.88
CA GLY A 507 -28.02 18.01 -17.80
C GLY A 507 -27.32 18.32 -16.47
N ARG A 508 -28.05 18.16 -15.37
CA ARG A 508 -27.50 18.21 -14.00
C ARG A 508 -27.41 16.81 -13.43
N VAL A 509 -26.26 16.48 -12.83
CA VAL A 509 -26.00 15.17 -12.23
C VAL A 509 -25.70 15.34 -10.75
N LEU A 510 -26.33 14.49 -9.93
CA LEU A 510 -25.95 14.23 -8.54
C LEU A 510 -25.54 12.76 -8.45
N ASP A 511 -24.26 12.53 -8.19
CA ASP A 511 -23.64 11.22 -8.25
C ASP A 511 -23.18 10.82 -6.85
N MET A 512 -23.79 9.78 -6.29
CA MET A 512 -23.56 9.33 -4.93
C MET A 512 -22.91 7.93 -4.94
N PRO A 513 -21.58 7.83 -4.83
CA PRO A 513 -20.91 6.54 -4.76
C PRO A 513 -21.28 5.77 -3.50
N GLY A 514 -21.40 4.44 -3.61
CA GLY A 514 -21.77 3.58 -2.50
C GLY A 514 -21.34 2.13 -2.70
N ILE A 515 -21.45 1.35 -1.64
CA ILE A 515 -21.24 -0.09 -1.63
C ILE A 515 -22.43 -0.76 -0.95
N VAL A 516 -22.86 -1.90 -1.48
CA VAL A 516 -23.93 -2.73 -0.91
C VAL A 516 -23.37 -4.12 -0.65
N LYS A 517 -23.56 -4.65 0.56
CA LYS A 517 -23.25 -6.05 0.86
C LYS A 517 -24.42 -6.90 0.40
N GLN A 518 -24.21 -7.72 -0.62
CA GLN A 518 -25.19 -8.74 -1.00
C GLN A 518 -24.97 -9.96 -0.09
N LYS A 519 -26.02 -10.43 0.59
CA LYS A 519 -25.96 -11.72 1.28
C LYS A 519 -25.83 -12.81 0.22
N GLY A 520 -24.68 -13.48 0.19
CA GLY A 520 -24.44 -14.72 -0.52
C GLY A 520 -24.51 -15.87 0.45
#